data_AF-A0A662RK97-F1
#
_entry.id   AF-A0A662RK97-F1
#
_cell.length_a   1.000
_cell.length_b   1.000
_cell.length_c   1.000
_cell.angle_alpha   90.00
_cell.angle_beta   90.00
_cell.angle_gamma   90.00
#
_symmetry.space_group_name_H-M   'P 1'
#
loop_
_entity.id
_entity.type
_entity.pdbx_description
1 polymer ?
#
loop_
_entity_poly.entity_id
_entity_poly.type
_entity_poly.pdbx_seq_one_letter_code
_entity_poly.pdbx_strand_id
1 'polypeptide(L)' 'MASYLYTTGDIRDVRAVERIATRLLKMLYPDINVSVKIFEKYCVDTGKELRGLFREQMALKDSECKGEIAEIVVK' A
#
# COMPACT_ATOMS: atom_id res chain seq x y z
N MET A 1 3.50 17.60 3.32
CA MET A 1 3.80 16.55 2.32
C MET A 1 2.47 16.09 1.77
N ALA A 2 2.17 16.37 0.50
CA ALA A 2 0.89 16.00 -0.10
C ALA A 2 0.91 14.50 -0.43
N SER A 3 -0.08 13.73 0.05
CA SER A 3 -0.22 12.32 -0.33
C SER A 3 -0.91 12.21 -1.69
N TYR A 4 -0.45 11.28 -2.52
CA TYR A 4 -1.07 10.94 -3.81
C TYR A 4 -2.14 9.85 -3.67
N LEU A 5 -2.38 9.39 -2.44
CA LEU A 5 -3.37 8.38 -2.11
C LEU A 5 -4.46 9.00 -1.23
N TYR A 6 -5.72 8.75 -1.59
CA TYR A 6 -6.89 8.99 -0.75
C TYR A 6 -7.24 7.72 0.02
N THR A 7 -7.76 7.87 1.23
CA THR A 7 -8.19 6.72 2.03
C THR A 7 -9.48 6.94 2.78
N THR A 8 -10.21 5.84 2.93
CA THR A 8 -11.32 5.70 3.87
C THR A 8 -10.96 4.54 4.81
N GLY A 9 -10.61 4.83 6.07
CA GLY A 9 -10.21 3.82 7.05
C GLY A 9 -8.98 4.21 7.88
N ASP A 10 -8.20 3.22 8.33
CA ASP A 10 -7.01 3.44 9.17
C ASP A 10 -5.87 4.09 8.36
N ILE A 11 -5.51 5.31 8.73
CA ILE A 11 -4.41 6.08 8.11
C ILE A 11 -3.05 5.37 8.16
N ARG A 12 -2.86 4.41 9.07
CA ARG A 12 -1.63 3.60 9.17
C ARG A 12 -1.48 2.66 7.98
N ASP A 13 -2.58 2.19 7.41
CA ASP A 13 -2.55 1.34 6.22
C ASP A 13 -2.04 2.12 5.01
N VAL A 14 -2.51 3.35 4.81
CA VAL A 14 -2.00 4.23 3.75
C VAL A 14 -0.50 4.43 3.87
N ARG A 15 -0.01 4.82 5.05
CA ARG A 15 1.42 5.07 5.24
C ARG A 15 2.25 3.81 5.03
N ALA A 16 1.71 2.64 5.38
CA ALA A 16 2.37 1.37 5.10
C ALA A 16 2.43 1.09 3.60
N VAL A 17 1.31 1.24 2.89
CA VAL A 17 1.24 1.06 1.44
C VAL A 17 2.13 2.07 0.71
N GLU A 18 2.14 3.35 1.09
CA GLU A 18 3.04 4.36 0.52
C GLU A 18 4.51 3.97 0.68
N ARG A 19 4.91 3.47 1.85
CA ARG A 19 6.29 3.01 2.10
C ARG A 19 6.65 1.80 1.26
N ILE A 20 5.74 0.83 1.14
CA ILE A 20 5.95 -0.37 0.32
C ILE A 20 6.05 0.04 -1.15
N ALA A 21 5.09 0.81 -1.66
CA ALA A 21 5.05 1.29 -3.03
C ALA A 21 6.29 2.14 -3.37
N THR A 22 6.74 3.02 -2.47
CA THR A 22 7.96 3.81 -2.66
C THR A 22 9.20 2.92 -2.77
N ARG A 23 9.27 1.85 -1.97
CA ARG A 23 10.39 0.91 -2.02
C ARG A 23 10.36 0.06 -3.29
N LEU A 24 9.18 -0.41 -3.70
CA LEU A 24 8.98 -1.13 -4.96
C LEU A 24 9.36 -0.26 -6.15
N LEU A 25 8.93 1.01 -6.18
CA LEU A 25 9.28 1.96 -7.22
C LEU A 25 10.79 2.10 -7.37
N LYS A 26 11.50 2.33 -6.26
CA LYS A 26 12.97 2.48 -6.27
C LYS A 26 13.69 1.19 -6.68
N MET A 27 13.13 0.03 -6.34
CA MET A 27 13.75 -1.27 -6.61
C MET A 27 13.53 -1.72 -8.05
N LEU A 28 12.32 -1.53 -8.59
CA LEU A 28 11.90 -1.98 -9.91
C LEU A 28 12.22 -0.96 -11.01
N TYR A 29 12.16 0.34 -10.67
CA TYR A 29 12.33 1.47 -11.60
C TYR A 29 13.32 2.49 -11.01
N PRO A 30 14.62 2.15 -10.92
CA PRO A 30 15.63 2.99 -10.27
C PRO A 30 15.82 4.36 -10.93
N ASP A 31 15.48 4.50 -12.21
CA ASP A 31 15.49 5.74 -12.99
C ASP A 31 14.16 6.52 -12.92
N ILE A 32 13.14 5.98 -12.23
CA ILE A 32 11.80 6.56 -12.04
C ILE A 32 11.07 6.78 -13.38
N ASN A 33 11.51 6.14 -14.46
CA ASN A 33 10.86 6.21 -15.76
C ASN A 33 9.73 5.17 -15.87
N VAL A 34 8.60 5.49 -15.23
CA VAL A 34 7.44 4.59 -15.16
C VAL A 34 6.15 5.36 -15.42
N SER A 35 5.23 4.77 -16.19
CA SER A 35 3.91 5.35 -16.37
C SER A 35 3.06 5.16 -15.11
N VAL A 36 2.12 6.07 -14.89
CA VAL A 36 1.21 6.01 -13.72
C VAL A 36 0.50 4.65 -13.63
N LYS A 37 0.04 4.10 -14.77
CA LYS A 37 -0.63 2.80 -14.82
C LYS A 37 0.26 1.64 -14.37
N ILE A 38 1.55 1.68 -14.71
CA ILE A 38 2.51 0.65 -14.31
C ILE A 38 2.89 0.83 -12.84
N PHE A 39 3.08 2.08 -12.39
CA PHE A 39 3.30 2.40 -10.99
C PHE A 39 2.13 1.92 -10.10
N GLU A 40 0.89 2.20 -10.49
CA GLU A 40 -0.29 1.77 -9.76
C GLU A 40 -0.36 0.25 -9.68
N LYS A 41 -0.28 -0.44 -10.82
CA LYS A 41 -0.39 -1.90 -10.89
C LYS A 41 0.72 -2.64 -10.12
N TYR A 42 1.96 -2.21 -10.23
CA TYR A 42 3.11 -2.99 -9.73
C TYR A 42 3.70 -2.47 -8.41
N CYS A 43 3.41 -1.22 -8.03
CA CYS A 43 3.90 -0.65 -6.77
C CYS A 43 2.76 -0.45 -5.78
N VAL A 44 1.66 0.17 -6.19
CA VAL A 44 0.56 0.50 -5.27
C VAL A 44 -0.28 -0.73 -4.97
N ASP A 45 -0.76 -1.45 -5.98
CA ASP A 45 -1.62 -2.64 -5.78
C ASP A 45 -0.86 -3.76 -5.08
N THR A 46 0.40 -4.01 -5.47
CA THR A 46 1.29 -4.91 -4.72
C THR A 46 1.51 -4.44 -3.28
N GLY A 47 1.58 -3.13 -3.04
CA GLY A 47 1.65 -2.56 -1.70
C GLY A 47 0.39 -2.85 -0.86
N LYS A 48 -0.80 -2.71 -1.47
CA LYS A 48 -2.09 -3.05 -0.85
C LYS A 48 -2.16 -4.54 -0.51
N GLU A 49 -1.80 -5.43 -1.45
CA GLU A 49 -1.79 -6.87 -1.23
C GLU A 49 -0.88 -7.27 -0.06
N LEU A 50 0.37 -6.78 -0.04
CA LEU A 50 1.32 -7.07 1.03
C LEU A 50 0.84 -6.55 2.39
N ARG A 51 0.20 -5.36 2.41
CA ARG A 51 -0.38 -4.81 3.64
C ARG A 51 -1.60 -5.62 4.10
N GLY A 52 -2.42 -6.10 3.17
CA GLY A 52 -3.54 -6.99 3.42
C GLY A 52 -3.09 -8.28 4.09
N LEU A 53 -2.13 -8.98 3.49
CA LEU A 53 -1.56 -10.20 4.06
C LEU A 53 -1.02 -9.97 5.48
N PHE A 54 -0.32 -8.84 5.72
CA PHE A 54 0.17 -8.52 7.06
C PHE A 54 -0.97 -8.32 8.07
N ARG A 55 -2.07 -7.68 7.67
CA ARG A 55 -3.25 -7.45 8.50
C ARG A 55 -4.00 -8.75 8.80
N GLU A 56 -4.09 -9.66 7.85
CA GLU A 56 -4.59 -11.02 8.07
C GLU A 56 -3.73 -11.78 9.09
N GLN A 57 -2.40 -11.75 8.93
CA GLN A 57 -1.50 -12.41 9.88
C GLN A 57 -1.60 -11.81 11.29
N MET A 58 -1.79 -10.50 11.41
CA MET A 58 -2.05 -9.85 12.69
C MET A 58 -3.38 -10.32 13.30
N ALA A 59 -4.45 -10.38 12.50
CA ALA A 59 -5.77 -10.83 12.94
C ALA A 59 -5.78 -12.29 13.44
N LEU A 60 -4.94 -13.16 12.85
CA LEU A 60 -4.76 -14.54 13.32
C LEU A 60 -4.12 -14.61 14.72
N LYS A 61 -3.27 -13.64 15.07
CA LYS A 61 -2.56 -13.60 16.35
C LYS A 61 -3.31 -12.83 17.43
N ASP A 62 -4.12 -11.87 17.02
CA ASP A 62 -4.86 -10.94 17.87
C ASP A 62 -6.26 -10.76 17.28
N SER A 63 -7.29 -11.26 17.97
CA SER A 63 -8.67 -11.23 17.48
C SER A 63 -9.29 -9.83 17.48
N GLU A 64 -8.68 -8.84 18.15
CA GLU A 64 -9.13 -7.44 18.09
C GLU A 64 -8.69 -6.76 16.78
N CYS A 65 -7.70 -7.34 16.11
CA CYS A 65 -7.18 -6.87 14.85
C CYS A 65 -8.08 -7.30 13.68
N LYS A 66 -8.62 -6.33 12.92
CA LYS A 66 -9.36 -6.62 11.69
C LYS A 66 -8.41 -7.15 10.59
N GLY A 67 -8.84 -8.15 9.83
CA GLY A 67 -8.04 -8.72 8.73
C GLY A 67 -7.96 -7.83 7.48
N GLU A 68 -8.84 -6.83 7.39
CA GLU A 68 -8.97 -5.95 6.22
C GLU A 68 -8.11 -4.69 6.34
N ILE A 69 -7.74 -4.11 5.19
CA ILE A 69 -7.05 -2.83 5.10
C ILE A 69 -8.02 -1.70 4.74
N ALA A 70 -7.64 -0.46 5.05
CA ALA A 70 -8.35 0.71 4.58
C ALA A 70 -8.53 0.71 3.05
N GLU A 71 -9.62 1.32 2.58
CA GLU A 71 -9.80 1.59 1.15
C GLU A 71 -8.76 2.63 0.72
N ILE A 72 -8.04 2.35 -0.37
CA ILE A 72 -6.94 3.19 -0.86
C ILE A 72 -7.13 3.43 -2.36
N VAL A 73 -7.26 4.70 -2.74
CA VAL A 73 -7.49 5.14 -4.13
C VAL A 73 -6.35 6.06 -4.57
N VAL A 74 -5.81 5.83 -5.77
CA VAL A 74 -4.80 6.70 -6.39
C VAL A 74 -5.48 7.93 -6.99
N LYS A 75 -4.91 9.12 -6.75
CA LYS A 75 -5.46 10.40 -7.21
C LYS A 75 -4.96 10.79 -8.60
#